data_AF-A0A348T044-F1
#
_entry.id   AF-A0A348T044-F1
#
_cell.length_a   1.000
_cell.length_b   1.000
_cell.length_c   1.000
_cell.angle_alpha   90.00
_cell.angle_beta   90.00
_cell.angle_gamma   90.00
#
_symmetry.space_group_name_H-M   'P 1'
#
loop_
_entity.id
_entity.type
_entity.pdbx_description
1 polymer ?
#
loop_
_entity_poly.entity_id
_entity_poly.type
_entity_poly.pdbx_seq_one_letter_code
_entity_poly.pdbx_strand_id
1 'polypeptide(L)'
;MAVSAKDVMELRRQTDCGMMECKKALVKADGDINKAIEILREEGLATAAKKAGRIAAEGMVYAVATANGAVVVEVNAETDFVAKNDKFVEFTKDLANVVAEQKPADVEALMGCKMGEGTVDEALKALILVIKENIKVRRFASYEGHCAAYVHGGGTHGVIVKFDTTDEVAAKPEFVEFGKDIAMQIAAANPSYLNREAVPAEAIENEKKIIIAQMANDPKAANKPDAIKEKMATGRLGKFYKENCLVDQAFIKDGNMDVNAYVNATAKKLGGDIKIVEYTHFIKGEGLEKRVDDFAAEVAAAVKG
;
A
#
# COMPACT_ATOMS: atom_id res chain seq x y z
N MET A 1 -24.04 -17.89 37.12
CA MET A 1 -23.02 -18.72 37.83
C MET A 1 -21.72 -17.94 37.95
N ALA A 2 -20.86 -18.26 38.93
CA ALA A 2 -19.55 -17.62 39.03
C ALA A 2 -18.63 -18.13 37.92
N VAL A 3 -18.36 -17.30 36.91
CA VAL A 3 -17.39 -17.61 35.84
C VAL A 3 -16.01 -17.81 36.48
N SER A 4 -15.38 -18.96 36.23
CA SER A 4 -14.09 -19.28 36.85
C SER A 4 -12.95 -18.54 36.13
N ALA A 5 -11.86 -18.26 36.85
CA ALA A 5 -10.67 -17.65 36.24
C ALA A 5 -10.07 -18.53 35.13
N LYS A 6 -10.24 -19.85 35.22
CA LYS A 6 -9.81 -20.80 34.20
C LYS A 6 -10.59 -20.62 32.89
N ASP A 7 -11.91 -20.47 32.98
CA ASP A 7 -12.77 -20.28 31.80
C ASP A 7 -12.48 -18.94 31.12
N VAL A 8 -12.22 -17.89 31.90
CA VAL A 8 -11.80 -16.59 31.35
C VAL A 8 -10.45 -16.70 30.63
N MET A 9 -9.49 -17.42 31.20
CA MET A 9 -8.19 -17.65 30.55
C MET A 9 -8.31 -18.48 29.28
N GLU A 10 -9.20 -19.47 29.27
CA GLU A 10 -9.47 -20.31 28.10
C GLU A 10 -10.07 -19.48 26.96
N LEU A 11 -11.15 -18.72 27.23
CA LEU A 11 -11.75 -17.85 26.23
C LEU A 11 -10.75 -16.80 25.72
N ARG A 12 -9.92 -16.26 26.60
CA ARG A 12 -8.86 -15.33 26.20
C ARG A 12 -7.83 -15.98 25.29
N ARG A 13 -7.44 -17.24 25.51
CA ARG A 13 -6.51 -17.93 24.62
C ARG A 13 -7.10 -18.21 23.24
N GLN A 14 -8.41 -18.42 23.16
CA GLN A 14 -9.09 -18.68 21.89
C GLN A 14 -9.36 -17.41 21.07
N THR A 15 -9.60 -16.28 21.75
CA THR A 15 -10.06 -15.04 21.11
C THR A 15 -9.04 -13.90 21.15
N ASP A 16 -8.04 -14.01 22.03
CA ASP A 16 -7.06 -12.98 22.39
C ASP A 16 -7.65 -11.64 22.83
N CYS A 17 -8.93 -11.62 23.17
CA CYS A 17 -9.60 -10.46 23.70
C CYS A 17 -9.05 -10.11 25.10
N GLY A 18 -9.28 -8.86 25.53
CA GLY A 18 -8.88 -8.42 26.85
C GLY A 18 -9.55 -9.25 27.96
N MET A 19 -8.87 -9.37 29.10
CA MET A 19 -9.31 -10.22 30.22
C MET A 19 -10.72 -9.87 30.71
N MET A 20 -11.02 -8.56 30.78
CA MET A 20 -12.31 -8.08 31.27
C MET A 20 -13.42 -8.27 30.24
N GLU A 21 -13.12 -8.14 28.95
CA GLU A 21 -14.04 -8.43 27.86
C GLU A 21 -14.43 -9.91 27.87
N CYS A 22 -13.45 -10.82 27.96
CA CYS A 22 -13.69 -12.26 28.09
C CYS A 22 -14.56 -12.59 29.32
N LYS A 23 -14.23 -11.99 30.47
CA LYS A 23 -15.02 -12.18 31.70
C LYS A 23 -16.46 -11.69 31.55
N LYS A 24 -16.66 -10.50 30.98
CA LYS A 24 -18.00 -9.93 30.76
C LYS A 24 -18.81 -10.77 29.76
N ALA A 25 -18.19 -11.23 28.68
CA ALA A 25 -18.82 -12.10 27.69
C ALA A 25 -19.27 -13.42 28.33
N LEU A 26 -18.39 -14.08 29.10
CA LEU A 26 -18.75 -15.31 29.82
C LEU A 26 -19.85 -15.10 30.86
N VAL A 27 -19.87 -13.94 31.56
CA VAL A 27 -20.96 -13.62 32.50
C VAL A 27 -22.28 -13.48 31.76
N LYS A 28 -22.31 -12.80 30.61
CA LYS A 28 -23.52 -12.67 29.77
C LYS A 28 -23.94 -14.00 29.12
N ALA A 29 -22.98 -14.89 28.88
CA ALA A 29 -23.20 -16.22 28.32
C ALA A 29 -23.51 -17.29 29.38
N ASP A 30 -23.66 -16.92 30.65
CA ASP A 30 -23.86 -17.86 31.77
C ASP A 30 -22.77 -18.95 31.88
N GLY A 31 -21.55 -18.64 31.43
CA GLY A 31 -20.39 -19.55 31.42
C GLY A 31 -20.24 -20.38 30.15
N ASP A 32 -21.14 -20.26 29.16
CA ASP A 32 -21.01 -20.94 27.87
C ASP A 32 -19.93 -20.25 27.00
N ILE A 33 -18.89 -20.98 26.64
CA ILE A 33 -17.76 -20.47 25.86
C ILE A 33 -18.18 -20.12 24.43
N ASN A 34 -18.99 -20.94 23.77
CA ASN A 34 -19.39 -20.72 22.37
C ASN A 34 -20.28 -19.47 22.28
N LYS A 35 -21.24 -19.36 23.19
CA LYS A 35 -22.09 -18.17 23.29
C LYS A 35 -21.29 -16.92 23.68
N ALA A 36 -20.25 -17.06 24.51
CA ALA A 36 -19.35 -15.94 24.82
C ALA A 36 -18.55 -15.47 23.60
N ILE A 37 -18.15 -16.38 22.71
CA ILE A 37 -17.49 -16.04 21.43
C ILE A 37 -18.45 -15.25 20.53
N GLU A 38 -19.71 -15.66 20.42
CA GLU A 38 -20.74 -14.91 19.67
C GLU A 38 -20.92 -13.50 20.24
N ILE A 39 -21.00 -13.36 21.56
CA ILE A 39 -21.10 -12.05 22.23
C ILE A 39 -19.86 -11.18 21.94
N LEU A 40 -18.66 -11.75 21.94
CA LEU A 40 -17.46 -11.00 21.58
C LEU A 40 -17.51 -10.54 20.12
N ARG A 41 -18.04 -11.33 19.19
CA ARG A 41 -18.25 -10.89 17.80
C ARG A 41 -19.19 -9.69 17.72
N GLU A 42 -20.31 -9.73 18.44
CA GLU A 42 -21.23 -8.58 18.56
C GLU A 42 -20.56 -7.33 19.17
N GLU A 43 -19.74 -7.52 20.20
CA GLU A 43 -18.98 -6.42 20.81
C GLU A 43 -17.91 -5.85 19.86
N GLY A 44 -17.33 -6.69 18.99
CA GLY A 44 -16.41 -6.29 17.93
C GLY A 44 -17.07 -5.35 16.92
N LEU A 45 -18.29 -5.68 16.47
CA LEU A 45 -19.10 -4.81 15.62
C LEU A 45 -19.32 -3.43 16.24
N ALA A 46 -19.75 -3.40 17.50
CA ALA A 46 -19.99 -2.16 18.23
C ALA A 46 -18.71 -1.34 18.46
N THR A 47 -17.59 -2.01 18.73
CA THR A 47 -16.29 -1.37 18.96
C THR A 47 -15.74 -0.76 17.66
N ALA A 48 -15.84 -1.48 16.55
CA ALA A 48 -15.47 -0.98 15.23
C ALA A 48 -16.30 0.26 14.86
N ALA A 49 -17.62 0.21 15.01
CA ALA A 49 -18.49 1.35 14.74
C ALA A 49 -18.13 2.60 15.55
N LYS A 50 -17.80 2.45 16.83
CA LYS A 50 -17.35 3.57 17.70
C LYS A 50 -16.01 4.17 17.31
N LYS A 51 -15.16 3.41 16.59
CA LYS A 51 -13.81 3.81 16.21
C LYS A 51 -13.69 4.27 14.77
N ALA A 52 -14.65 3.92 13.91
CA ALA A 52 -14.61 4.18 12.47
C ALA A 52 -14.37 5.64 12.08
N GLY A 53 -14.82 6.60 12.91
CA GLY A 53 -14.61 8.03 12.68
C GLY A 53 -13.22 8.56 13.04
N ARG A 54 -12.33 7.75 13.61
CA ARG A 54 -10.98 8.17 13.99
C ARG A 54 -10.04 8.10 12.80
N ILE A 55 -9.11 9.04 12.72
CA ILE A 55 -8.11 9.08 11.65
C ILE A 55 -7.16 7.87 11.79
N ALA A 56 -7.09 7.06 10.75
CA ALA A 56 -6.16 5.94 10.62
C ALA A 56 -5.20 6.22 9.46
N ALA A 57 -4.11 6.95 9.73
CA ALA A 57 -3.13 7.37 8.72
C ALA A 57 -1.80 6.60 8.80
N GLU A 58 -1.62 5.76 9.82
CA GLU A 58 -0.51 4.82 9.93
C GLU A 58 -0.95 3.43 9.45
N GLY A 59 -0.18 2.37 9.71
CA GLY A 59 -0.47 1.00 9.23
C GLY A 59 0.62 0.40 8.34
N MET A 60 0.24 -0.45 7.40
CA MET A 60 1.16 -1.21 6.55
C MET A 60 0.64 -1.33 5.12
N VAL A 61 1.55 -1.13 4.16
CA VAL A 61 1.40 -1.61 2.80
C VAL A 61 2.13 -2.94 2.67
N TYR A 62 1.49 -3.94 2.08
CA TYR A 62 2.09 -5.23 1.80
C TYR A 62 1.92 -5.58 0.32
N ALA A 63 3.00 -6.03 -0.33
CA ALA A 63 3.00 -6.47 -1.71
C ALA A 63 3.62 -7.86 -1.81
N VAL A 64 3.03 -8.72 -2.64
CA VAL A 64 3.48 -10.10 -2.85
C VAL A 64 3.26 -10.51 -4.30
N ALA A 65 4.27 -11.16 -4.87
CA ALA A 65 4.14 -11.84 -6.16
C ALA A 65 3.70 -13.28 -5.90
N THR A 66 2.77 -13.77 -6.72
CA THR A 66 2.26 -15.14 -6.68
C THR A 66 2.66 -15.86 -7.97
N ALA A 67 2.35 -17.15 -8.08
CA ALA A 67 2.62 -17.91 -9.30
C ALA A 67 1.91 -17.32 -10.53
N ASN A 68 0.78 -16.63 -10.34
CA ASN A 68 -0.11 -16.19 -11.42
C ASN A 68 -0.26 -14.66 -11.49
N GLY A 69 0.52 -13.90 -10.73
CA GLY A 69 0.31 -12.46 -10.63
C GLY A 69 1.03 -11.77 -9.48
N ALA A 70 0.53 -10.61 -9.09
CA ALA A 70 0.96 -9.92 -7.88
C ALA A 70 -0.20 -9.13 -7.27
N VAL A 71 -0.12 -8.93 -5.95
CA VAL A 71 -1.10 -8.18 -5.16
C VAL A 71 -0.37 -7.16 -4.30
N VAL A 72 -0.95 -5.96 -4.17
CA VAL A 72 -0.58 -4.99 -3.14
C VAL A 72 -1.83 -4.58 -2.37
N VAL A 73 -1.73 -4.52 -1.04
CA VAL A 73 -2.79 -4.09 -0.13
C VAL A 73 -2.28 -2.99 0.79
N GLU A 74 -3.15 -2.06 1.17
CA GLU A 74 -2.91 -1.10 2.26
C GLU A 74 -3.97 -1.28 3.35
N VAL A 75 -3.50 -1.59 4.56
CA VAL A 75 -4.31 -1.62 5.78
C VAL A 75 -3.80 -0.53 6.70
N ASN A 76 -4.69 0.35 7.15
CA ASN A 76 -4.33 1.48 8.01
C ASN A 76 -4.75 1.26 9.46
N ALA A 77 -4.01 1.90 10.37
CA ALA A 77 -4.27 1.97 11.80
C ALA A 77 -4.12 3.41 12.33
N GLU A 78 -4.51 3.67 13.59
CA GLU A 78 -4.32 4.98 14.21
C GLU A 78 -2.84 5.25 14.49
N THR A 79 -2.08 4.23 14.93
CA THR A 79 -0.67 4.38 15.34
C THR A 79 0.31 3.47 14.58
N ASP A 80 1.59 3.83 14.62
CA ASP A 80 2.68 3.02 14.03
C ASP A 80 3.03 1.78 14.89
N PHE A 81 2.67 1.78 16.18
CA PHE A 81 2.82 0.62 17.06
C PHE A 81 1.94 -0.54 16.59
N VAL A 82 0.71 -0.25 16.16
CA VAL A 82 -0.19 -1.26 15.59
C VAL A 82 0.35 -1.81 14.28
N ALA A 83 0.95 -0.98 13.44
CA ALA A 83 1.56 -1.42 12.18
C ALA A 83 2.65 -2.49 12.36
N LYS A 84 3.29 -2.55 13.53
CA LYS A 84 4.35 -3.50 13.89
C LYS A 84 3.83 -4.68 14.72
N ASN A 85 2.54 -4.69 15.06
CA ASN A 85 1.93 -5.77 15.83
C ASN A 85 1.77 -7.02 14.96
N ASP A 86 2.20 -8.18 15.46
CA ASP A 86 2.21 -9.44 14.70
C ASP A 86 0.85 -9.80 14.10
N LYS A 87 -0.25 -9.57 14.83
CA LYS A 87 -1.60 -9.88 14.36
C LYS A 87 -2.06 -8.97 13.24
N PHE A 88 -1.69 -7.70 13.32
CA PHE A 88 -1.98 -6.73 12.27
C PHE A 88 -1.20 -7.08 11.00
N VAL A 89 0.08 -7.42 11.15
CA VAL A 89 0.94 -7.85 10.03
C VAL A 89 0.42 -9.13 9.40
N GLU A 90 0.04 -10.12 10.21
CA GLU A 90 -0.55 -11.38 9.76
C GLU A 90 -1.86 -11.14 9.00
N PHE A 91 -2.80 -10.40 9.59
CA PHE A 91 -4.05 -10.02 8.91
C PHE A 91 -3.81 -9.35 7.56
N THR A 92 -2.85 -8.42 7.49
CA THR A 92 -2.53 -7.70 6.24
C THR A 92 -1.95 -8.64 5.17
N LYS A 93 -1.13 -9.62 5.56
CA LYS A 93 -0.58 -10.62 4.64
C LYS A 93 -1.65 -11.60 4.15
N ASP A 94 -2.47 -12.08 5.05
CA ASP A 94 -3.58 -12.99 4.72
C ASP A 94 -4.59 -12.31 3.80
N LEU A 95 -4.86 -11.02 4.02
CA LEU A 95 -5.70 -10.22 3.13
C LEU A 95 -5.16 -10.21 1.69
N ALA A 96 -3.84 -10.10 1.50
CA ALA A 96 -3.24 -10.17 0.17
C ALA A 96 -3.42 -11.56 -0.47
N ASN A 97 -3.36 -12.64 0.32
CA ASN A 97 -3.65 -14.00 -0.16
C ASN A 97 -5.13 -14.12 -0.58
N VAL A 98 -6.05 -13.59 0.21
CA VAL A 98 -7.49 -13.56 -0.12
C VAL A 98 -7.73 -12.85 -1.45
N VAL A 99 -7.10 -11.68 -1.67
CA VAL A 99 -7.20 -10.96 -2.94
C VAL A 99 -6.66 -11.81 -4.11
N ALA A 100 -5.50 -12.47 -3.92
CA ALA A 100 -4.89 -13.28 -4.96
C ALA A 100 -5.76 -14.50 -5.35
N GLU A 101 -6.39 -15.14 -4.37
CA GLU A 101 -7.17 -16.36 -4.56
C GLU A 101 -8.59 -16.10 -5.05
N GLN A 102 -9.26 -15.10 -4.48
CA GLN A 102 -10.69 -14.86 -4.69
C GLN A 102 -10.98 -13.72 -5.66
N LYS A 103 -9.96 -12.90 -6.01
CA LYS A 103 -10.03 -11.85 -7.04
C LYS A 103 -11.26 -10.92 -6.92
N PRO A 104 -11.50 -10.31 -5.74
CA PRO A 104 -12.59 -9.35 -5.59
C PRO A 104 -12.40 -8.13 -6.49
N ALA A 105 -13.51 -7.54 -6.94
CA ALA A 105 -13.46 -6.38 -7.85
C ALA A 105 -13.00 -5.10 -7.14
N ASP A 106 -13.34 -4.95 -5.87
CA ASP A 106 -13.09 -3.76 -5.06
C ASP A 106 -13.06 -4.12 -3.56
N VAL A 107 -12.81 -3.12 -2.71
CA VAL A 107 -12.72 -3.31 -1.26
C VAL A 107 -14.04 -3.80 -0.67
N GLU A 108 -15.18 -3.36 -1.19
CA GLU A 108 -16.49 -3.79 -0.70
C GLU A 108 -16.69 -5.29 -0.93
N ALA A 109 -16.38 -5.78 -2.13
CA ALA A 109 -16.38 -7.20 -2.44
C ALA A 109 -15.36 -7.98 -1.59
N LEU A 110 -14.16 -7.42 -1.37
CA LEU A 110 -13.13 -8.03 -0.53
C LEU A 110 -13.60 -8.24 0.91
N MET A 111 -14.35 -7.30 1.48
CA MET A 111 -14.88 -7.44 2.84
C MET A 111 -15.77 -8.69 3.01
N GLY A 112 -16.44 -9.13 1.94
CA GLY A 112 -17.28 -10.34 1.93
C GLY A 112 -16.53 -11.64 1.59
N CYS A 113 -15.26 -11.57 1.16
CA CYS A 113 -14.46 -12.75 0.83
C CYS A 113 -14.19 -13.61 2.07
N LYS A 114 -14.04 -14.92 1.85
CA LYS A 114 -13.73 -15.88 2.92
C LYS A 114 -12.32 -15.64 3.45
N MET A 115 -12.17 -15.58 4.77
CA MET A 115 -10.88 -15.50 5.45
C MET A 115 -10.96 -16.36 6.73
N GLY A 116 -10.22 -17.47 6.74
CA GLY A 116 -10.35 -18.47 7.81
C GLY A 116 -11.75 -19.09 7.88
N GLU A 117 -12.36 -19.05 9.06
CA GLU A 117 -13.72 -19.56 9.32
C GLU A 117 -14.84 -18.58 8.96
N GLY A 118 -14.50 -17.32 8.67
CA GLY A 118 -15.46 -16.24 8.46
C GLY A 118 -15.15 -15.41 7.22
N THR A 119 -15.56 -14.16 7.23
CA THR A 119 -15.23 -13.17 6.19
C THR A 119 -14.06 -12.25 6.60
N VAL A 120 -13.50 -11.53 5.62
CA VAL A 120 -12.52 -10.46 5.88
C VAL A 120 -13.07 -9.42 6.85
N ASP A 121 -14.35 -9.04 6.73
CA ASP A 121 -15.01 -8.11 7.63
C ASP A 121 -15.10 -8.62 9.07
N GLU A 122 -15.44 -9.89 9.26
CA GLU A 122 -15.48 -10.51 10.58
C GLU A 122 -14.07 -10.57 11.20
N ALA A 123 -13.05 -10.94 10.41
CA ALA A 123 -11.66 -10.95 10.84
C ALA A 123 -11.17 -9.55 11.23
N LEU A 124 -11.50 -8.52 10.44
CA LEU A 124 -11.16 -7.13 10.73
C LEU A 124 -11.79 -6.65 12.05
N LYS A 125 -13.07 -6.96 12.28
CA LYS A 125 -13.79 -6.58 13.51
C LYS A 125 -13.24 -7.29 14.74
N ALA A 126 -12.88 -8.56 14.61
CA ALA A 126 -12.19 -9.29 15.67
C ALA A 126 -10.82 -8.66 15.99
N LEU A 127 -10.07 -8.28 14.96
CA LEU A 127 -8.78 -7.60 15.13
C LEU A 127 -8.94 -6.24 15.85
N ILE A 128 -9.95 -5.43 15.47
CA ILE A 128 -10.27 -4.16 16.13
C ILE A 128 -10.64 -4.36 17.61
N LEU A 129 -11.37 -5.42 17.93
CA LEU A 129 -11.72 -5.73 19.32
C LEU A 129 -10.49 -6.03 20.18
N VAL A 130 -9.51 -6.74 19.60
CA VAL A 130 -8.25 -7.10 20.26
C VAL A 130 -7.31 -5.88 20.38
N ILE A 131 -7.08 -5.17 19.27
CA ILE A 131 -6.11 -4.07 19.18
C ILE A 131 -6.65 -2.78 19.81
N LYS A 132 -7.97 -2.57 19.72
CA LYS A 132 -8.67 -1.38 20.23
C LYS A 132 -8.22 -0.08 19.54
N GLU A 133 -7.86 -0.13 18.27
CA GLU A 133 -7.72 1.03 17.37
C GLU A 133 -8.66 0.90 16.18
N ASN A 134 -8.94 2.02 15.52
CA ASN A 134 -9.54 2.01 14.20
C ASN A 134 -8.57 1.35 13.22
N ILE A 135 -9.03 0.30 12.53
CA ILE A 135 -8.28 -0.39 11.50
C ILE A 135 -9.14 -0.40 10.25
N LYS A 136 -8.53 -0.09 9.11
CA LYS A 136 -9.26 0.00 7.84
C LYS A 136 -8.49 -0.70 6.72
N VAL A 137 -9.16 -1.62 6.04
CA VAL A 137 -8.73 -2.06 4.70
C VAL A 137 -9.01 -0.90 3.75
N ARG A 138 -7.96 -0.25 3.26
CA ARG A 138 -8.11 1.02 2.53
C ARG A 138 -8.21 0.82 1.04
N ARG A 139 -7.29 0.06 0.47
CA ARG A 139 -7.19 -0.18 -0.97
C ARG A 139 -6.36 -1.42 -1.26
N PHE A 140 -6.58 -2.00 -2.43
CA PHE A 140 -5.70 -3.01 -3.01
C PHE A 140 -5.59 -2.79 -4.52
N ALA A 141 -4.57 -3.40 -5.12
CA ALA A 141 -4.48 -3.60 -6.55
C ALA A 141 -3.93 -5.02 -6.80
N SER A 142 -4.28 -5.59 -7.94
CA SER A 142 -3.79 -6.90 -8.35
C SER A 142 -3.56 -6.95 -9.85
N TYR A 143 -2.54 -7.69 -10.25
CA TYR A 143 -2.22 -7.96 -11.65
C TYR A 143 -2.10 -9.46 -11.87
N GLU A 144 -2.51 -9.91 -13.04
CA GLU A 144 -2.29 -11.29 -13.51
C GLU A 144 -1.12 -11.36 -14.50
N GLY A 145 -0.48 -12.54 -14.55
CA GLY A 145 0.65 -12.85 -15.43
C GLY A 145 2.00 -12.62 -14.76
N HIS A 146 3.04 -12.37 -15.57
CA HIS A 146 4.40 -12.17 -15.07
C HIS A 146 4.51 -10.87 -14.29
N CYS A 147 4.70 -10.99 -12.98
CA CYS A 147 4.77 -9.85 -12.09
C CYS A 147 5.94 -9.92 -11.13
N ALA A 148 6.36 -8.75 -10.64
CA ALA A 148 7.24 -8.63 -9.49
C ALA A 148 6.56 -7.80 -8.40
N ALA A 149 6.97 -8.03 -7.15
CA ALA A 149 6.52 -7.27 -6.00
C ALA A 149 7.70 -6.87 -5.13
N TYR A 150 7.60 -5.71 -4.48
CA TYR A 150 8.61 -5.22 -3.55
C TYR A 150 7.97 -4.44 -2.40
N VAL A 151 8.47 -4.66 -1.19
CA VAL A 151 8.08 -3.95 0.02
C VAL A 151 9.31 -3.25 0.59
N HIS A 152 9.19 -1.95 0.90
CA HIS A 152 10.27 -1.15 1.47
C HIS A 152 9.88 -0.49 2.79
N GLY A 153 10.89 -0.21 3.63
CA GLY A 153 10.71 0.53 4.88
C GLY A 153 9.70 -0.12 5.85
N GLY A 154 9.73 -1.45 5.98
CA GLY A 154 8.81 -2.19 6.86
C GLY A 154 7.33 -2.09 6.49
N GLY A 155 7.01 -1.85 5.21
CA GLY A 155 5.62 -1.64 4.75
C GLY A 155 5.23 -0.17 4.59
N THR A 156 6.21 0.74 4.50
CA THR A 156 5.96 2.14 4.13
C THR A 156 5.66 2.26 2.63
N HIS A 157 6.30 1.43 1.81
CA HIS A 157 6.05 1.34 0.37
C HIS A 157 5.75 -0.10 -0.02
N GLY A 158 4.78 -0.29 -0.90
CA GLY A 158 4.53 -1.54 -1.60
C GLY A 158 4.37 -1.29 -3.09
N VAL A 159 5.07 -2.07 -3.90
CA VAL A 159 5.08 -1.95 -5.35
C VAL A 159 4.76 -3.29 -5.97
N ILE A 160 3.90 -3.29 -6.98
CA ILE A 160 3.74 -4.40 -7.92
C ILE A 160 3.96 -3.91 -9.34
N VAL A 161 4.59 -4.74 -10.17
CA VAL A 161 4.93 -4.43 -11.57
C VAL A 161 4.51 -5.60 -12.43
N LYS A 162 3.79 -5.31 -13.53
CA LYS A 162 3.43 -6.29 -14.55
C LYS A 162 4.36 -6.19 -15.75
N PHE A 163 4.78 -7.34 -16.25
CA PHE A 163 5.62 -7.46 -17.44
C PHE A 163 4.90 -8.25 -18.53
N ASP A 164 5.17 -7.87 -19.77
CA ASP A 164 4.88 -8.64 -20.97
C ASP A 164 6.19 -9.28 -21.43
N THR A 165 6.22 -10.61 -21.35
CA THR A 165 7.35 -11.47 -21.70
C THR A 165 6.83 -12.91 -21.82
N THR A 166 7.68 -13.85 -22.26
CA THR A 166 7.28 -15.26 -22.36
C THR A 166 7.55 -16.02 -21.06
N ASP A 167 6.86 -17.15 -20.86
CA ASP A 167 7.07 -18.06 -19.72
C ASP A 167 8.54 -18.50 -19.62
N GLU A 168 9.22 -18.73 -20.75
CA GLU A 168 10.62 -19.16 -20.77
C GLU A 168 11.58 -18.08 -20.27
N VAL A 169 11.29 -16.80 -20.54
CA VAL A 169 12.07 -15.68 -20.00
C VAL A 169 11.75 -15.50 -18.52
N ALA A 170 10.47 -15.53 -18.15
CA ALA A 170 10.02 -15.32 -16.77
C ALA A 170 10.48 -16.42 -15.81
N ALA A 171 10.68 -17.65 -16.30
CA ALA A 171 11.17 -18.77 -15.49
C ALA A 171 12.64 -18.65 -15.06
N LYS A 172 13.41 -17.70 -15.61
CA LYS A 172 14.85 -17.54 -15.32
C LYS A 172 15.06 -16.79 -14.00
N PRO A 173 15.97 -17.23 -13.11
CA PRO A 173 16.26 -16.54 -11.85
C PRO A 173 16.62 -15.05 -12.03
N GLU A 174 17.32 -14.72 -13.10
CA GLU A 174 17.69 -13.36 -13.45
C GLU A 174 16.48 -12.47 -13.74
N PHE A 175 15.36 -13.02 -14.21
CA PHE A 175 14.12 -12.27 -14.38
C PHE A 175 13.52 -11.86 -13.03
N VAL A 176 13.63 -12.72 -12.01
CA VAL A 176 13.16 -12.41 -10.64
C VAL A 176 13.98 -11.26 -10.04
N GLU A 177 15.30 -11.29 -10.21
CA GLU A 177 16.17 -10.19 -9.77
C GLU A 177 15.86 -8.89 -10.53
N PHE A 178 15.72 -8.96 -11.86
CA PHE A 178 15.33 -7.83 -12.70
C PHE A 178 14.00 -7.21 -12.25
N GLY A 179 12.96 -8.03 -12.05
CA GLY A 179 11.65 -7.57 -11.65
C GLY A 179 11.69 -6.86 -10.29
N LYS A 180 12.46 -7.40 -9.33
CA LYS A 180 12.71 -6.75 -8.04
C LYS A 180 13.43 -5.41 -8.20
N ASP A 181 14.39 -5.32 -9.11
CA ASP A 181 15.15 -4.08 -9.35
C ASP A 181 14.27 -2.98 -9.95
N ILE A 182 13.38 -3.33 -10.88
CA ILE A 182 12.36 -2.40 -11.39
C ILE A 182 11.40 -1.96 -10.28
N ALA A 183 10.91 -2.89 -9.46
CA ALA A 183 10.02 -2.54 -8.35
C ALA A 183 10.71 -1.63 -7.30
N MET A 184 12.01 -1.84 -7.06
CA MET A 184 12.82 -0.98 -6.20
C MET A 184 13.08 0.41 -6.81
N GLN A 185 13.32 0.49 -8.13
CA GLN A 185 13.40 1.75 -8.85
C GLN A 185 12.13 2.58 -8.63
N ILE A 186 10.96 1.97 -8.80
CA ILE A 186 9.67 2.63 -8.62
C ILE A 186 9.49 3.13 -7.18
N ALA A 187 9.82 2.30 -6.19
CA ALA A 187 9.72 2.67 -4.78
C ALA A 187 10.61 3.88 -4.43
N ALA A 188 11.82 3.94 -5.00
CA ALA A 188 12.80 4.98 -4.70
C ALA A 188 12.55 6.28 -5.48
N ALA A 189 12.22 6.18 -6.77
CA ALA A 189 12.13 7.33 -7.67
C ALA A 189 10.70 7.88 -7.81
N ASN A 190 9.69 7.13 -7.35
CA ASN A 190 8.27 7.47 -7.39
C ASN A 190 7.81 8.12 -8.71
N PRO A 191 8.03 7.47 -9.87
CA PRO A 191 7.62 8.01 -11.16
C PRO A 191 6.11 8.24 -11.20
N SER A 192 5.71 9.37 -11.78
CA SER A 192 4.30 9.72 -12.01
C SER A 192 3.69 8.96 -13.19
N TYR A 193 4.52 8.56 -14.15
CA TYR A 193 4.11 7.91 -15.40
C TYR A 193 5.03 6.75 -15.75
N LEU A 194 4.52 5.77 -16.49
CA LEU A 194 5.33 4.68 -17.02
C LEU A 194 6.30 5.18 -18.10
N ASN A 195 5.79 5.92 -19.07
CA ASN A 195 6.49 6.39 -20.26
C ASN A 195 5.91 7.73 -20.73
N ARG A 196 6.51 8.31 -21.78
CA ARG A 196 6.14 9.63 -22.28
C ARG A 196 4.74 9.65 -22.88
N GLU A 197 4.29 8.54 -23.45
CA GLU A 197 2.97 8.37 -24.05
C GLU A 197 1.86 8.37 -22.98
N ALA A 198 2.17 7.94 -21.75
CA ALA A 198 1.27 7.97 -20.62
C ALA A 198 1.13 9.37 -19.99
N VAL A 199 1.91 10.37 -20.42
CA VAL A 199 1.85 11.73 -19.89
C VAL A 199 0.66 12.47 -20.52
N PRO A 200 -0.32 12.95 -19.71
CA PRO A 200 -1.44 13.73 -20.22
C PRO A 200 -0.98 15.02 -20.89
N ALA A 201 -1.67 15.43 -21.96
CA ALA A 201 -1.37 16.67 -22.68
C ALA A 201 -1.39 17.89 -21.75
N GLU A 202 -2.32 17.94 -20.80
CA GLU A 202 -2.40 19.02 -19.80
C GLU A 202 -1.14 19.12 -18.93
N ALA A 203 -0.58 17.98 -18.49
CA ALA A 203 0.67 17.96 -17.72
C ALA A 203 1.84 18.51 -18.54
N ILE A 204 1.91 18.15 -19.83
CA ILE A 204 2.92 18.66 -20.75
C ILE A 204 2.75 20.18 -20.95
N GLU A 205 1.53 20.66 -21.12
CA GLU A 205 1.24 22.09 -21.29
C GLU A 205 1.57 22.89 -20.02
N ASN A 206 1.23 22.37 -18.85
CA ASN A 206 1.55 22.99 -17.57
C ASN A 206 3.06 23.05 -17.35
N GLU A 207 3.78 21.97 -17.64
CA GLU A 207 5.24 21.98 -17.56
C GLU A 207 5.87 22.98 -18.55
N LYS A 208 5.37 23.06 -19.78
CA LYS A 208 5.82 24.08 -20.75
C LYS A 208 5.61 25.49 -20.20
N LYS A 209 4.47 25.79 -19.57
CA LYS A 209 4.21 27.09 -18.93
C LYS A 209 5.23 27.39 -17.83
N ILE A 210 5.54 26.40 -16.99
CA ILE A 210 6.55 26.53 -15.93
C ILE A 210 7.91 26.84 -16.54
N ILE A 211 8.34 26.10 -17.57
CA ILE A 211 9.62 26.31 -18.25
C ILE A 211 9.68 27.71 -18.91
N ILE A 212 8.60 28.16 -19.54
CA ILE A 212 8.52 29.51 -20.12
C ILE A 212 8.62 30.59 -19.04
N ALA A 213 7.94 30.42 -17.91
CA ALA A 213 8.04 31.32 -16.77
C ALA A 213 9.47 31.37 -16.19
N GLN A 214 10.15 30.22 -16.11
CA GLN A 214 11.56 30.16 -15.72
C GLN A 214 12.46 30.90 -16.71
N MET A 215 12.20 30.79 -18.02
CA MET A 215 12.95 31.53 -19.05
C MET A 215 12.76 33.04 -18.97
N ALA A 216 11.60 33.53 -18.52
CA ALA A 216 11.38 34.95 -18.31
C ALA A 216 12.31 35.53 -17.24
N ASN A 217 12.77 34.70 -16.31
CA ASN A 217 13.72 35.07 -15.24
C ASN A 217 15.20 34.83 -15.61
N ASP A 218 15.48 34.23 -16.79
CA ASP A 218 16.84 34.00 -17.28
C ASP A 218 17.26 35.16 -18.21
N PRO A 219 18.30 35.95 -17.87
CA PRO A 219 18.75 37.08 -18.68
C PRO A 219 19.11 36.70 -20.13
N LYS A 220 19.49 35.44 -20.40
CA LYS A 220 19.83 34.94 -21.74
C LYS A 220 18.61 34.49 -22.55
N ALA A 221 17.44 34.36 -21.92
CA ALA A 221 16.21 33.87 -22.55
C ALA A 221 15.01 34.83 -22.44
N ALA A 222 15.03 35.78 -21.50
CA ALA A 222 13.91 36.67 -21.19
C ALA A 222 13.42 37.48 -22.40
N ASN A 223 14.35 37.99 -23.22
CA ASN A 223 14.05 38.83 -24.38
C ASN A 223 13.76 38.05 -25.67
N LYS A 224 13.69 36.71 -25.62
CA LYS A 224 13.37 35.92 -26.82
C LYS A 224 11.87 36.02 -27.15
N PRO A 225 11.49 36.01 -28.44
CA PRO A 225 10.08 35.96 -28.85
C PRO A 225 9.35 34.72 -28.31
N ASP A 226 8.04 34.82 -28.13
CA ASP A 226 7.22 33.76 -27.51
C ASP A 226 7.28 32.44 -28.29
N ALA A 227 7.21 32.49 -29.63
CA ALA A 227 7.38 31.29 -30.47
C ALA A 227 8.75 30.60 -30.27
N ILE A 228 9.80 31.36 -29.94
CA ILE A 228 11.11 30.79 -29.63
C ILE A 228 11.12 30.19 -28.22
N LYS A 229 10.48 30.84 -27.24
CA LYS A 229 10.33 30.32 -25.88
C LYS A 229 9.54 29.00 -25.88
N GLU A 230 8.46 28.89 -26.65
CA GLU A 230 7.68 27.66 -26.80
C GLU A 230 8.49 26.51 -27.40
N LYS A 231 9.26 26.79 -28.46
CA LYS A 231 10.14 25.80 -29.08
C LYS A 231 11.24 25.35 -28.11
N MET A 232 11.81 26.28 -27.35
CA MET A 232 12.81 25.97 -26.33
C MET A 232 12.21 25.18 -25.18
N ALA A 233 10.99 25.49 -24.74
CA ALA A 233 10.31 24.78 -23.67
C ALA A 233 10.05 23.32 -24.06
N THR A 234 9.57 23.11 -25.29
CA THR A 234 9.41 21.76 -25.86
C THR A 234 10.74 20.99 -25.89
N GLY A 235 11.84 21.65 -26.29
CA GLY A 235 13.18 21.05 -26.26
C GLY A 235 13.72 20.76 -24.85
N ARG A 236 13.16 21.36 -23.80
CA ARG A 236 13.57 21.17 -22.39
C ARG A 236 12.70 20.15 -21.62
N LEU A 237 11.65 19.61 -22.23
CA LEU A 237 10.82 18.55 -21.64
C LEU A 237 11.60 17.27 -21.32
N GLY A 238 12.78 17.08 -21.92
CA GLY A 238 13.63 15.92 -21.62
C GLY A 238 13.92 15.74 -20.13
N LYS A 239 14.08 16.83 -19.36
CA LYS A 239 14.28 16.75 -17.91
C LYS A 239 13.00 16.25 -17.20
N PHE A 240 11.85 16.81 -17.57
CA PHE A 240 10.55 16.38 -17.04
C PHE A 240 10.33 14.88 -17.26
N TYR A 241 10.59 14.37 -18.47
CA TYR A 241 10.45 12.94 -18.74
C TYR A 241 11.42 12.10 -17.89
N LYS A 242 12.69 12.49 -17.76
CA LYS A 242 13.67 11.79 -16.92
C LYS A 242 13.33 11.78 -15.44
N GLU A 243 12.54 12.73 -14.94
CA GLU A 243 12.11 12.77 -13.54
C GLU A 243 10.80 12.03 -13.33
N ASN A 244 9.88 12.08 -14.30
CA ASN A 244 8.49 11.64 -14.11
C ASN A 244 8.12 10.32 -14.83
N CYS A 245 8.88 9.91 -15.85
CA CYS A 245 8.60 8.70 -16.63
C CYS A 245 9.56 7.58 -16.24
N LEU A 246 9.05 6.47 -15.72
CA LEU A 246 9.86 5.34 -15.23
C LEU A 246 10.94 4.92 -16.24
N VAL A 247 10.56 4.70 -17.50
CA VAL A 247 11.50 4.18 -18.51
C VAL A 247 12.61 5.18 -18.90
N ASP A 248 12.39 6.48 -18.68
CA ASP A 248 13.36 7.55 -18.96
C ASP A 248 14.27 7.88 -17.75
N GLN A 249 13.94 7.37 -16.56
CA GLN A 249 14.71 7.64 -15.36
C GLN A 249 16.09 6.98 -15.44
N ALA A 250 17.09 7.66 -14.88
CA ALA A 250 18.37 7.02 -14.60
C ALA A 250 18.15 5.83 -13.66
N PHE A 251 18.76 4.69 -13.97
CA PHE A 251 18.59 3.48 -13.18
C PHE A 251 19.37 3.60 -11.86
N ILE A 252 18.69 3.44 -10.72
CA ILE A 252 19.27 3.72 -9.40
C ILE A 252 20.49 2.84 -9.05
N LYS A 253 20.60 1.65 -9.64
CA LYS A 253 21.72 0.74 -9.43
C LYS A 253 22.87 0.95 -10.41
N ASP A 254 22.63 1.62 -11.53
CA ASP A 254 23.66 2.02 -12.50
C ASP A 254 23.24 3.32 -13.21
N GLY A 255 23.70 4.45 -12.68
CA GLY A 255 23.37 5.77 -13.21
C GLY A 255 23.93 6.07 -14.61
N ASN A 256 24.69 5.16 -15.22
CA ASN A 256 25.18 5.30 -16.60
C ASN A 256 24.13 4.93 -17.65
N MET A 257 23.03 4.29 -17.24
CA MET A 257 21.93 3.94 -18.13
C MET A 257 20.58 4.35 -17.54
N ASP A 258 19.58 4.46 -18.42
CA ASP A 258 18.20 4.60 -18.00
C ASP A 258 17.54 3.22 -17.81
N VAL A 259 16.35 3.24 -17.21
CA VAL A 259 15.57 2.02 -16.97
C VAL A 259 15.26 1.30 -18.28
N ASN A 260 14.92 2.01 -19.36
CA ASN A 260 14.65 1.38 -20.66
C ASN A 260 15.87 0.60 -21.19
N ALA A 261 17.06 1.18 -21.11
CA ALA A 261 18.31 0.52 -21.49
C ALA A 261 18.57 -0.71 -20.62
N TYR A 262 18.28 -0.67 -19.32
CA TYR A 262 18.38 -1.81 -18.42
C TYR A 262 17.38 -2.94 -18.80
N VAL A 263 16.13 -2.61 -19.12
CA VAL A 263 15.14 -3.58 -19.62
C VAL A 263 15.64 -4.26 -20.89
N ASN A 264 16.07 -3.47 -21.88
CA ASN A 264 16.54 -3.99 -23.16
C ASN A 264 17.79 -4.87 -23.02
N ALA A 265 18.74 -4.46 -22.16
CA ALA A 265 19.93 -5.25 -21.87
C ALA A 265 19.58 -6.59 -21.22
N THR A 266 18.63 -6.59 -20.29
CA THR A 266 18.14 -7.80 -19.63
C THR A 266 17.41 -8.72 -20.59
N ALA A 267 16.48 -8.18 -21.39
CA ALA A 267 15.75 -8.92 -22.41
C ALA A 267 16.71 -9.66 -23.37
N LYS A 268 17.73 -8.95 -23.87
CA LYS A 268 18.79 -9.53 -24.71
C LYS A 268 19.58 -10.62 -23.98
N LYS A 269 19.95 -10.41 -22.71
CA LYS A 269 20.66 -11.41 -21.89
C LYS A 269 19.82 -12.68 -21.71
N LEU A 270 18.51 -12.53 -21.54
CA LEU A 270 17.57 -13.64 -21.35
C LEU A 270 17.08 -14.24 -22.68
N GLY A 271 17.48 -13.67 -23.82
CA GLY A 271 17.16 -14.23 -25.14
C GLY A 271 15.69 -14.11 -25.52
N GLY A 272 15.03 -13.01 -25.14
CA GLY A 272 13.64 -12.72 -25.50
C GLY A 272 13.31 -11.24 -25.36
N ASP A 273 12.02 -10.92 -25.31
CA ASP A 273 11.51 -9.56 -25.13
C ASP A 273 10.94 -9.37 -23.72
N ILE A 274 11.14 -8.18 -23.15
CA ILE A 274 10.55 -7.78 -21.87
C ILE A 274 10.02 -6.37 -22.03
N LYS A 275 8.77 -6.16 -21.65
CA LYS A 275 8.14 -4.84 -21.57
C LYS A 275 7.49 -4.65 -20.22
N ILE A 276 7.68 -3.48 -19.61
CA ILE A 276 6.91 -3.07 -18.44
C ILE A 276 5.54 -2.63 -18.94
N VAL A 277 4.47 -3.26 -18.47
CA VAL A 277 3.10 -3.00 -18.92
C VAL A 277 2.42 -2.00 -18.01
N GLU A 278 2.54 -2.21 -16.70
CA GLU A 278 1.84 -1.43 -15.68
C GLU A 278 2.56 -1.60 -14.34
N TYR A 279 2.39 -0.63 -13.44
CA TYR A 279 2.80 -0.75 -12.05
C TYR A 279 1.82 -0.05 -11.13
N THR A 280 1.76 -0.51 -9.89
CA THR A 280 1.10 0.18 -8.78
C THR A 280 2.13 0.42 -7.68
N HIS A 281 2.20 1.64 -7.17
CA HIS A 281 3.01 2.02 -6.02
C HIS A 281 2.10 2.61 -4.95
N PHE A 282 1.99 1.93 -3.81
CA PHE A 282 1.31 2.47 -2.64
C PHE A 282 2.32 2.96 -1.62
N ILE A 283 2.10 4.19 -1.16
CA ILE A 283 2.79 4.77 -0.01
C ILE A 283 1.78 4.78 1.15
N LYS A 284 2.18 4.23 2.29
CA LYS A 284 1.36 4.17 3.50
C LYS A 284 0.83 5.56 3.88
N GLY A 285 -0.49 5.67 4.03
CA GLY A 285 -1.15 6.88 4.50
C GLY A 285 -1.15 8.03 3.49
N GLU A 286 -0.69 7.80 2.25
CA GLU A 286 -0.66 8.81 1.20
C GLU A 286 -2.04 9.44 0.99
N GLY A 287 -2.13 10.77 1.04
CA GLY A 287 -3.39 11.49 0.88
C GLY A 287 -4.32 11.45 2.09
N LEU A 288 -3.91 10.88 3.23
CA LEU A 288 -4.63 10.98 4.50
C LEU A 288 -4.06 12.13 5.34
N GLU A 289 -4.96 12.90 5.94
CA GLU A 289 -4.58 13.91 6.92
C GLU A 289 -4.00 13.21 8.16
N LYS A 290 -2.80 13.60 8.57
CA LYS A 290 -2.18 13.05 9.78
C LYS A 290 -2.64 13.84 11.00
N ARG A 291 -3.02 13.10 12.05
CA ARG A 291 -3.33 13.70 13.34
C ARG A 291 -2.09 14.40 13.89
N VAL A 292 -2.23 15.68 14.26
CA VAL A 292 -1.19 16.46 14.93
C VAL A 292 -1.63 16.64 16.37
N ASP A 293 -1.06 15.86 17.28
CA ASP A 293 -1.35 15.96 18.71
C ASP A 293 -0.35 16.91 19.39
N ASP A 294 -0.87 17.90 20.10
CA ASP A 294 -0.08 18.73 21.02
C ASP A 294 -0.15 18.11 22.42
N PHE A 295 0.85 17.29 22.73
CA PHE A 295 0.95 16.59 24.00
C PHE A 295 0.95 17.56 25.20
N ALA A 296 1.52 18.76 25.06
CA ALA A 296 1.55 19.73 26.15
C ALA A 296 0.15 20.31 26.40
N ALA A 297 -0.60 20.59 25.35
CA ALA A 297 -2.00 21.02 25.45
C ALA A 297 -2.91 19.92 26.01
N GLU A 298 -2.73 18.66 25.59
CA GLU A 298 -3.50 17.52 26.12
C GLU A 298 -3.24 17.31 27.62
N VAL A 299 -1.98 17.34 28.05
CA VAL A 299 -1.62 17.25 29.48
C VAL A 299 -2.19 18.42 30.27
N ALA A 300 -2.11 19.65 29.73
CA ALA A 300 -2.67 20.83 30.39
C ALA A 300 -4.20 20.77 30.53
N ALA A 301 -4.90 20.15 29.57
CA ALA A 301 -6.34 19.95 29.64
C ALA A 301 -6.74 18.86 30.65
N ALA A 302 -5.99 17.75 30.71
CA ALA A 302 -6.25 16.64 31.63
C ALA A 302 -6.03 16.98 33.11
N VAL A 303 -5.14 17.93 33.41
CA VAL A 303 -4.88 18.40 34.79
C VAL A 303 -5.94 19.43 35.26
N LYS A 304 -6.69 20.04 34.34
CA LYS A 304 -7.73 21.04 34.64
C LYS A 304 -9.13 20.45 34.82
N GLY A 305 -9.34 19.18 34.48
CA GLY A 305 -10.59 18.43 34.66
C GLY A 305 -10.51 17.45 35.82
#